data_AF-A0A1R3L5H1-F1
#
_entry.id   AF-A0A1R3L5H1-F1
#
_cell.length_a   1.000
_cell.length_b   1.000
_cell.length_c   1.000
_cell.angle_alpha   90.00
_cell.angle_beta   90.00
_cell.angle_gamma   90.00
#
_symmetry.space_group_name_H-M   'P 1'
#
loop_
_entity.id
_entity.type
_entity.pdbx_description
1 polymer ?
#
loop_
_entity_poly.entity_id
_entity_poly.type
_entity_poly.pdbx_seq_one_letter_code
_entity_poly.pdbx_strand_id
1 'polypeptide(L)'
;MQPEFDQVVRSEPPDAIVSDLLLSWIAPVANELNIPRYAFPGTGCFPLSVELSILMNRAQIGSVDEFIVPGEKSKEFFDRARKVNLSTVDLVVNSFSDLEPAYAEYYQRVMGKRAWMVGPVSLCNQEPSDMVERGRGVIPPEAGQIFQFLDNKPTGSVLYVCFGSLCQFPLAQLKEIGFGLGTSNVPFIWDVK
;
A
#
# COMPACT_ATOMS: atom_id res chain seq x y z
N MET A 1 -11.27 -7.03 -20.60
CA MET A 1 -9.91 -6.88 -20.05
C MET A 1 -9.16 -8.20 -20.00
N GLN A 2 -9.72 -9.25 -19.40
CA GLN A 2 -9.05 -10.56 -19.37
C GLN A 2 -8.79 -11.15 -20.77
N PRO A 3 -9.75 -11.19 -21.71
CA PRO A 3 -9.47 -11.74 -23.04
C PRO A 3 -8.34 -11.02 -23.79
N GLU A 4 -8.29 -9.69 -23.68
CA GLU A 4 -7.27 -8.87 -24.32
C GLU A 4 -5.90 -9.06 -23.65
N PHE A 5 -5.87 -9.17 -22.31
CA PHE A 5 -4.65 -9.48 -21.56
C PHE A 5 -4.11 -10.86 -21.94
N ASP A 6 -4.97 -11.89 -21.95
CA ASP A 6 -4.59 -13.26 -22.31
C ASP A 6 -4.04 -13.32 -23.74
N GLN A 7 -4.63 -12.55 -24.66
CA GLN A 7 -4.14 -12.45 -26.03
C GLN A 7 -2.71 -11.88 -26.09
N VAL A 8 -2.45 -10.78 -25.39
CA VAL A 8 -1.12 -10.13 -25.37
C VAL A 8 -0.07 -11.06 -24.77
N VAL A 9 -0.37 -11.67 -23.62
CA VAL A 9 0.56 -12.59 -22.93
C VAL A 9 0.87 -13.83 -23.78
N ARG A 10 -0.07 -14.29 -24.60
CA ARG A 10 0.16 -15.41 -25.53
C ARG A 10 0.97 -15.02 -26.76
N SER A 11 0.76 -13.82 -27.30
CA SER A 11 1.51 -13.35 -28.46
C SER A 11 2.93 -12.97 -28.10
N GLU A 12 3.13 -12.39 -26.91
CA GLU A 12 4.41 -11.88 -26.42
C GLU A 12 4.60 -12.28 -24.95
N PRO A 13 5.02 -13.53 -24.66
CA PRO A 13 5.16 -14.02 -23.29
C PRO A 13 6.26 -13.28 -22.51
N PRO A 14 5.96 -12.62 -21.38
CA PRO A 14 6.97 -12.00 -20.53
C PRO A 14 7.72 -13.03 -19.66
N ASP A 15 8.90 -12.66 -19.17
CA ASP A 15 9.67 -13.48 -18.21
C ASP A 15 9.00 -13.61 -16.84
N ALA A 16 8.17 -12.62 -16.46
CA ALA A 16 7.38 -12.62 -15.23
C ALA A 16 6.20 -11.64 -15.33
N ILE A 17 5.17 -11.87 -14.51
CA ILE A 17 4.03 -10.96 -14.36
C ILE A 17 3.99 -10.43 -12.93
N VAL A 18 4.04 -9.10 -12.78
CA VAL A 18 3.73 -8.42 -11.52
C VAL A 18 2.34 -7.79 -11.67
N SER A 19 1.39 -8.21 -10.85
CA SER A 19 0.01 -7.73 -10.93
C SER A 19 -0.49 -7.21 -9.59
N ASP A 20 -1.50 -6.36 -9.60
CA ASP A 20 -2.27 -6.07 -8.40
C ASP A 20 -2.80 -7.37 -7.75
N LEU A 21 -2.85 -7.41 -6.42
CA LEU A 21 -3.28 -8.57 -5.64
C LEU A 21 -4.70 -9.04 -5.99
N LEU A 22 -5.59 -8.11 -6.35
CA LEU A 22 -7.00 -8.36 -6.67
C LEU A 22 -7.20 -9.01 -8.04
N LEU A 23 -6.19 -8.97 -8.93
CA LEU A 23 -6.27 -9.50 -10.30
C LEU A 23 -5.96 -11.01 -10.36
N SER A 24 -6.68 -11.79 -9.55
CA SER A 24 -6.53 -13.25 -9.48
C SER A 24 -6.83 -13.99 -10.80
N TRP A 25 -7.60 -13.37 -11.69
CA TRP A 25 -7.95 -13.90 -13.01
C TRP A 25 -6.76 -14.02 -13.97
N ILE A 26 -5.59 -13.45 -13.63
CA ILE A 26 -4.33 -13.61 -14.38
C ILE A 26 -3.71 -15.01 -14.16
N ALA A 27 -4.02 -15.67 -13.04
CA ALA A 27 -3.38 -16.93 -12.67
C ALA A 27 -3.51 -18.04 -13.72
N PRO A 28 -4.67 -18.28 -14.36
CA PRO A 28 -4.82 -19.35 -15.34
C PRO A 28 -3.86 -19.23 -16.53
N VAL A 29 -3.77 -18.05 -17.16
CA VAL A 29 -2.88 -17.86 -18.34
C VAL A 29 -1.41 -17.90 -17.96
N ALA A 30 -1.04 -17.35 -16.79
CA ALA A 30 0.33 -17.42 -16.29
C ALA A 30 0.75 -18.87 -16.03
N ASN A 31 -0.12 -19.66 -15.38
CA ASN A 31 0.13 -21.08 -15.11
C ASN A 31 0.21 -21.91 -16.39
N GLU A 32 -0.68 -21.66 -17.36
CA GLU A 32 -0.68 -22.37 -18.64
C GLU A 32 0.63 -22.18 -19.40
N LEU A 33 1.17 -20.97 -19.38
CA LEU A 33 2.41 -20.62 -20.07
C LEU A 33 3.66 -20.81 -19.21
N ASN A 34 3.52 -21.30 -17.97
CA ASN A 34 4.59 -21.44 -16.98
C ASN A 34 5.34 -20.12 -16.69
N ILE A 35 4.62 -19.00 -16.69
CA ILE A 35 5.16 -17.66 -16.39
C ILE A 35 5.10 -17.41 -14.87
N PRO A 36 6.22 -17.07 -14.21
CA PRO A 36 6.23 -16.65 -12.82
C PRO A 36 5.31 -15.45 -12.57
N ARG A 37 4.46 -15.54 -11.54
CA ARG A 37 3.57 -14.46 -11.12
C ARG A 37 3.88 -13.97 -9.71
N TYR A 38 3.99 -12.65 -9.58
CA TYR A 38 4.12 -11.94 -8.32
C TYR A 38 2.93 -10.99 -8.12
N ALA A 39 2.48 -10.84 -6.87
CA ALA A 39 1.44 -9.88 -6.54
C ALA A 39 2.00 -8.64 -5.83
N PHE A 40 1.53 -7.47 -6.25
CA PHE A 40 1.84 -6.18 -5.64
C PHE A 40 0.59 -5.67 -4.90
N PRO A 41 0.54 -5.70 -3.56
CA PRO A 41 -0.64 -5.34 -2.79
C PRO A 41 -0.84 -3.83 -2.63
N GLY A 42 0.16 -3.01 -2.95
CA GLY A 42 0.13 -1.56 -2.71
C GLY A 42 0.23 -1.15 -1.23
N THR A 43 0.22 -2.11 -0.30
CA THR A 43 0.35 -1.92 1.16
C THR A 43 1.61 -2.60 1.70
N GLY A 44 1.95 -2.34 2.97
CA GLY A 44 3.04 -3.01 3.69
C GLY A 44 2.68 -4.42 4.18
N CYS A 45 3.66 -5.14 4.75
CA CYS A 45 3.46 -6.49 5.27
C CYS A 45 2.57 -6.53 6.51
N PHE A 46 2.61 -5.49 7.36
CA PHE A 46 1.78 -5.41 8.55
C PHE A 46 0.26 -5.41 8.24
N PRO A 47 -0.28 -4.42 7.50
CA PRO A 47 -1.72 -4.36 7.24
C PRO A 47 -2.20 -5.60 6.48
N LEU A 48 -1.39 -6.12 5.55
CA LEU A 48 -1.71 -7.35 4.83
C LEU A 48 -1.81 -8.56 5.78
N SER A 49 -0.89 -8.68 6.73
CA SER A 49 -0.91 -9.78 7.73
C SER A 49 -2.14 -9.70 8.64
N VAL A 50 -2.54 -8.49 9.01
CA VAL A 50 -3.76 -8.23 9.80
C VAL A 50 -5.00 -8.61 9.00
N GLU A 51 -5.12 -8.14 7.77
CA GLU A 51 -6.25 -8.45 6.88
C GLU A 51 -6.38 -9.96 6.65
N LEU A 52 -5.26 -10.62 6.35
CA LEU A 52 -5.19 -12.07 6.21
C LEU A 52 -5.67 -12.79 7.47
N SER A 53 -5.19 -12.37 8.64
CA SER A 53 -5.61 -12.99 9.90
C SER A 53 -7.12 -12.84 10.14
N ILE A 54 -7.66 -11.63 9.92
CA ILE A 54 -9.09 -11.36 10.07
C ILE A 54 -9.91 -12.23 9.12
N LEU A 55 -9.53 -12.29 7.84
CA LEU A 55 -10.23 -13.10 6.84
C LEU A 55 -10.25 -14.59 7.21
N MET A 56 -9.13 -15.13 7.69
CA MET A 56 -9.03 -16.54 8.07
C MET A 56 -9.74 -16.88 9.37
N ASN A 57 -9.85 -15.93 10.30
CA ASN A 57 -10.44 -16.12 11.62
C ASN A 57 -11.78 -15.42 11.80
N ARG A 58 -12.43 -14.99 10.72
CA ARG A 58 -13.68 -14.22 10.77
C ARG A 58 -14.76 -14.83 11.69
N ALA A 59 -14.87 -16.16 11.71
CA ALA A 59 -15.83 -16.86 12.58
C ALA A 59 -15.54 -16.76 14.09
N GLN A 60 -14.32 -16.40 14.47
CA GLN A 60 -13.88 -16.19 15.86
C GLN A 60 -14.00 -14.72 16.28
N ILE A 61 -14.21 -13.81 15.31
CA ILE A 61 -14.35 -12.38 15.55
C ILE A 61 -15.83 -12.12 15.82
N GLY A 62 -16.18 -12.03 17.11
CA GLY A 62 -17.56 -11.88 17.58
C GLY A 62 -18.10 -10.45 17.54
N SER A 63 -17.24 -9.43 17.44
CA SER A 63 -17.62 -8.01 17.33
C SER A 63 -16.67 -7.26 16.40
N VAL A 64 -17.16 -6.14 15.84
CA VAL A 64 -16.39 -5.13 15.09
C VAL A 64 -15.78 -4.06 16.01
N ASP A 65 -16.02 -4.16 17.32
CA ASP A 65 -15.38 -3.31 18.34
C ASP A 65 -13.90 -3.72 18.55
N GLU A 66 -13.33 -3.48 19.73
CA GLU A 66 -11.97 -3.88 20.04
C GLU A 66 -11.82 -5.42 20.11
N PHE A 67 -10.90 -5.97 19.32
CA PHE A 67 -10.52 -7.37 19.39
C PHE A 67 -9.02 -7.53 19.17
N ILE A 68 -8.46 -8.61 19.74
CA ILE A 68 -7.07 -8.98 19.47
C ILE A 68 -7.03 -9.66 18.10
N VAL A 69 -6.22 -9.12 17.19
CA VAL A 69 -5.97 -9.75 15.88
C VAL A 69 -5.50 -11.19 16.12
N PRO A 70 -6.25 -12.20 15.65
CA PRO A 70 -5.91 -13.58 15.95
C PRO A 70 -4.51 -13.95 15.43
N GLY A 71 -3.77 -14.72 16.22
CA GLY A 71 -2.47 -15.24 15.81
C GLY A 71 -2.56 -16.65 15.21
N GLU A 72 -1.46 -17.11 14.63
CA GLU A 72 -1.25 -18.49 14.17
C GLU A 72 -1.33 -19.49 15.33
N LYS A 73 -2.52 -19.98 15.68
CA LYS A 73 -2.64 -20.97 16.78
C LYS A 73 -3.22 -22.31 16.37
N SER A 74 -3.66 -22.51 15.13
CA SER A 74 -4.29 -23.79 14.74
C SER A 74 -3.95 -24.27 13.34
N LYS A 75 -3.94 -25.60 13.16
CA LYS A 75 -3.84 -26.26 11.85
C LYS A 75 -4.91 -25.77 10.87
N GLU A 76 -6.11 -25.50 11.39
CA GLU A 76 -7.24 -24.96 10.62
C GLU A 76 -6.94 -23.58 10.01
N PHE A 77 -6.17 -22.75 10.70
CA PHE A 77 -5.72 -21.46 10.18
C PHE A 77 -4.85 -21.64 8.92
N PHE A 78 -3.86 -22.53 8.98
CA PHE A 78 -3.01 -22.84 7.82
C PHE A 78 -3.79 -23.47 6.66
N ASP A 79 -4.76 -24.34 6.96
CA ASP A 79 -5.61 -24.94 5.92
C ASP A 79 -6.54 -23.91 5.27
N ARG A 80 -6.99 -22.88 6.01
CA ARG A 80 -7.73 -21.74 5.45
C ARG A 80 -6.82 -20.83 4.64
N ALA A 81 -5.62 -20.50 5.12
CA ALA A 81 -4.61 -19.72 4.39
C ALA A 81 -4.36 -20.29 2.99
N ARG A 82 -4.23 -21.62 2.91
CA ARG A 82 -4.05 -22.35 1.65
C ARG A 82 -5.23 -22.23 0.69
N LYS A 83 -6.45 -22.06 1.18
CA LYS A 83 -7.68 -21.94 0.37
C LYS A 83 -7.94 -20.54 -0.18
N VAL A 84 -7.34 -19.48 0.39
CA VAL A 84 -7.62 -18.07 0.03
C VAL A 84 -6.94 -17.64 -1.29
N ASN A 85 -6.39 -18.56 -2.09
CA ASN A 85 -5.73 -18.29 -3.38
C ASN A 85 -4.46 -17.40 -3.32
N LEU A 86 -4.17 -16.80 -2.16
CA LEU A 86 -2.96 -16.07 -1.84
C LEU A 86 -1.77 -16.99 -1.53
N SER A 87 -2.03 -18.28 -1.30
CA SER A 87 -1.02 -19.34 -1.12
C SER A 87 -0.28 -19.71 -2.41
N THR A 88 -0.60 -19.05 -3.53
CA THR A 88 -0.04 -19.38 -4.85
C THR A 88 1.03 -18.40 -5.34
N VAL A 89 1.08 -17.18 -4.81
CA VAL A 89 1.93 -16.09 -5.33
C VAL A 89 2.95 -15.60 -4.31
N ASP A 90 4.17 -15.33 -4.75
CA ASP A 90 5.12 -14.51 -3.99
C ASP A 90 4.67 -13.02 -4.10
N LEU A 91 4.94 -12.23 -3.07
CA LEU A 91 4.60 -10.80 -3.04
C LEU A 91 5.80 -9.93 -3.39
N VAL A 92 5.54 -8.82 -4.08
CA VAL A 92 6.45 -7.68 -4.16
C VAL A 92 5.84 -6.56 -3.34
N VAL A 93 6.52 -6.13 -2.28
CA VAL A 93 5.98 -5.22 -1.27
C VAL A 93 6.74 -3.91 -1.28
N ASN A 94 6.01 -2.81 -1.37
CA ASN A 94 6.55 -1.46 -1.20
C ASN A 94 6.79 -1.15 0.28
N SER A 95 7.75 -1.86 0.87
CA SER A 95 8.23 -1.74 2.25
C SER A 95 9.70 -2.19 2.29
N PHE A 96 10.36 -2.05 3.44
CA PHE A 96 11.76 -2.43 3.63
C PHE A 96 11.94 -3.26 4.90
N SER A 97 12.99 -4.09 4.92
CA SER A 97 13.19 -5.10 5.97
C SER A 97 13.30 -4.53 7.37
N ASP A 98 13.93 -3.35 7.54
CA ASP A 98 14.08 -2.75 8.86
C ASP A 98 12.75 -2.20 9.42
N LEU A 99 11.74 -1.96 8.59
CA LEU A 99 10.45 -1.41 9.01
C LEU A 99 9.51 -2.49 9.57
N GLU A 100 9.43 -3.64 8.90
CA GLU A 100 8.40 -4.65 9.15
C GLU A 100 8.90 -6.11 9.14
N PRO A 101 10.08 -6.43 9.73
CA PRO A 101 10.73 -7.73 9.52
C PRO A 101 9.86 -8.90 10.02
N ALA A 102 9.27 -8.74 11.20
CA ALA A 102 8.40 -9.76 11.81
C ALA A 102 7.18 -10.10 10.95
N TYR A 103 6.68 -9.15 10.14
CA TYR A 103 5.49 -9.36 9.32
C TYR A 103 5.82 -9.99 7.96
N ALA A 104 6.99 -9.73 7.39
CA ALA A 104 7.48 -10.51 6.25
C ALA A 104 7.72 -11.98 6.63
N GLU A 105 8.36 -12.22 7.79
CA GLU A 105 8.57 -13.57 8.31
C GLU A 105 7.24 -14.28 8.61
N TYR A 106 6.28 -13.57 9.22
CA TYR A 106 4.93 -14.07 9.43
C TYR A 106 4.27 -14.49 8.11
N TYR A 107 4.29 -13.63 7.09
CA TYR A 107 3.72 -13.95 5.79
C TYR A 107 4.36 -15.22 5.21
N GLN A 108 5.69 -15.33 5.26
CA GLN A 108 6.40 -16.50 4.76
C GLN A 108 6.04 -17.77 5.53
N ARG A 109 5.91 -17.70 6.85
CA ARG A 109 5.55 -18.84 7.69
C ARG A 109 4.11 -19.29 7.46
N VAL A 110 3.16 -18.36 7.33
CA VAL A 110 1.72 -18.67 7.15
C VAL A 110 1.42 -19.15 5.75
N MET A 111 1.92 -18.43 4.75
CA MET A 111 1.53 -18.63 3.36
C MET A 111 2.48 -19.59 2.62
N GLY A 112 3.68 -19.83 3.17
CA GLY A 112 4.73 -20.58 2.48
C GLY A 112 5.28 -19.85 1.25
N LYS A 113 5.07 -18.53 1.17
CA LYS A 113 5.40 -17.67 0.03
C LYS A 113 6.26 -16.50 0.49
N ARG A 114 7.15 -16.02 -0.37
CA ARG A 114 8.05 -14.94 -0.01
C ARG A 114 7.39 -13.58 -0.20
N ALA A 115 7.71 -12.65 0.69
CA ALA A 115 7.47 -11.24 0.50
C ALA A 115 8.80 -10.56 0.17
N TRP A 116 8.94 -10.07 -1.07
CA TRP A 116 10.10 -9.33 -1.54
C TRP A 116 9.93 -7.86 -1.19
N MET A 117 10.67 -7.40 -0.19
CA MET A 117 10.68 -6.01 0.27
C MET A 117 11.59 -5.18 -0.65
N VAL A 118 10.99 -4.40 -1.54
CA VAL A 118 11.69 -3.61 -2.57
C VAL A 118 11.53 -2.10 -2.39
N GLY A 119 10.89 -1.70 -1.29
CA GLY A 119 10.57 -0.32 -1.00
C GLY A 119 11.62 0.42 -0.18
N PRO A 120 11.37 1.71 0.10
CA PRO A 120 10.28 2.51 -0.46
C PRO A 120 10.54 2.82 -1.94
N VAL A 121 9.66 2.36 -2.84
CA VAL A 121 9.84 2.50 -4.29
C VAL A 121 9.80 3.96 -4.74
N SER A 122 9.27 4.85 -3.89
CA SER A 122 9.33 6.29 -4.07
C SER A 122 10.77 6.84 -4.04
N LEU A 123 11.79 6.08 -3.68
CA LEU A 123 13.19 6.53 -3.76
C LEU A 123 13.90 6.16 -5.07
N CYS A 124 13.21 5.51 -6.02
CA CYS A 124 13.84 5.13 -7.29
C CYS A 124 14.19 6.33 -8.20
N ASN A 125 13.44 7.42 -8.10
CA ASN A 125 13.70 8.66 -8.82
C ASN A 125 14.62 9.52 -7.96
N GLN A 126 15.83 9.75 -8.44
CA GLN A 126 16.84 10.54 -7.73
C GLN A 126 17.08 11.91 -8.37
N GLU A 127 16.80 12.04 -9.67
CA GLU A 127 16.96 13.29 -10.38
C GLU A 127 15.75 14.22 -10.16
N PRO A 128 15.97 15.54 -10.03
CA PRO A 128 14.88 16.51 -9.89
C PRO A 128 13.82 16.44 -11.00
N SER A 129 14.23 16.12 -12.24
CA SER A 129 13.32 15.92 -13.38
C SER A 129 12.30 14.82 -13.11
N ASP A 130 12.76 13.71 -12.57
CA ASP A 130 11.96 12.51 -12.32
C ASP A 130 10.98 12.73 -11.17
N MET A 131 11.30 13.64 -10.26
CA MET A 131 10.45 14.02 -9.13
C MET A 131 9.34 14.98 -9.55
N VAL A 132 9.60 15.86 -10.52
CA VAL A 132 8.61 16.77 -11.11
C VAL A 132 7.52 15.98 -11.86
N GLU A 133 7.87 14.90 -12.55
CA GLU A 133 6.89 14.04 -13.25
C GLU A 133 5.86 13.42 -12.31
N ARG A 134 6.25 13.07 -11.06
CA ARG A 134 5.32 12.54 -10.06
C ARG A 134 4.21 13.53 -9.70
N GLY A 135 4.51 14.83 -9.77
CA GLY A 135 3.58 15.94 -9.58
C GLY A 135 2.80 16.33 -10.83
N ARG A 136 2.67 15.44 -11.83
CA ARG A 136 2.12 15.74 -13.17
C ARG A 136 2.92 16.79 -13.94
N GLY A 137 4.20 16.96 -13.61
CA GLY A 137 5.06 17.94 -14.27
C GLY A 137 4.80 19.40 -13.84
N VAL A 138 3.98 19.63 -12.81
CA VAL A 138 3.57 20.99 -12.42
C VAL A 138 4.15 21.32 -11.05
N ILE A 139 4.99 22.35 -11.01
CA ILE A 139 5.42 22.99 -9.76
C ILE A 139 4.34 24.03 -9.40
N PRO A 140 3.74 23.96 -8.21
CA PRO A 140 2.76 24.96 -7.78
C PRO A 140 3.36 26.37 -7.81
N PRO A 141 2.64 27.39 -8.28
CA PRO A 141 3.09 28.79 -8.20
C PRO A 141 3.51 29.22 -6.79
N GLU A 142 2.89 28.63 -5.77
CA GLU A 142 3.11 28.89 -4.36
C GLU A 142 4.37 28.22 -3.80
N ALA A 143 5.03 27.32 -4.55
CA ALA A 143 6.16 26.53 -4.03
C ALA A 143 7.24 27.41 -3.40
N GLY A 144 7.63 28.51 -4.07
CA GLY A 144 8.61 29.46 -3.53
C GLY A 144 8.16 30.11 -2.21
N GLN A 145 6.88 30.46 -2.09
CA GLN A 145 6.32 31.06 -0.86
C GLN A 145 6.24 30.03 0.27
N ILE A 146 5.93 28.77 -0.05
CA ILE A 146 5.93 27.65 0.91
C ILE A 146 7.33 27.42 1.46
N PHE A 147 8.35 27.34 0.60
CA PHE A 147 9.73 27.16 1.07
C PHE A 147 10.19 28.36 1.89
N GLN A 148 9.92 29.59 1.46
CA GLN A 148 10.23 30.77 2.26
C GLN A 148 9.51 30.76 3.62
N PHE A 149 8.27 30.28 3.69
CA PHE A 149 7.55 30.12 4.96
C PHE A 149 8.25 29.10 5.87
N LEU A 150 8.67 27.95 5.32
CA LEU A 150 9.37 26.88 6.05
C LEU A 150 10.75 27.32 6.54
N ASP A 151 11.52 28.05 5.73
CA ASP A 151 12.86 28.56 6.09
C ASP A 151 12.81 29.48 7.32
N ASN A 152 11.66 30.12 7.57
CA ASN A 152 11.44 31.02 8.71
C ASN A 152 10.79 30.33 9.92
N LYS A 153 10.89 29.00 10.04
CA LYS A 153 10.32 28.22 11.14
C LYS A 153 11.37 27.33 11.79
N PRO A 154 11.30 27.09 13.12
CA PRO A 154 12.16 26.10 13.76
C PRO A 154 11.99 24.69 13.16
N THR A 155 13.06 23.89 13.19
CA THR A 155 13.01 22.50 12.74
C THR A 155 11.95 21.71 13.50
N GLY A 156 11.11 20.97 12.77
CA GLY A 156 10.05 20.14 13.38
C GLY A 156 8.86 20.92 13.93
N SER A 157 8.72 22.21 13.64
CA SER A 157 7.66 23.05 14.21
C SER A 157 6.45 23.28 13.31
N VAL A 158 6.43 22.74 12.08
CA VAL A 158 5.37 22.97 11.10
C VAL A 158 4.60 21.69 10.85
N LEU A 159 3.27 21.75 10.92
CA LEU A 159 2.38 20.65 10.56
C LEU A 159 2.08 20.69 9.06
N TYR A 160 2.35 19.59 8.35
CA TYR A 160 1.86 19.39 6.98
C TYR A 160 0.60 18.52 7.00
N VAL A 161 -0.49 19.04 6.43
CA VAL A 161 -1.78 18.34 6.33
C VAL A 161 -2.10 18.13 4.85
N CYS A 162 -2.13 16.88 4.42
CA CYS A 162 -2.54 16.49 3.08
C CYS A 162 -3.21 15.11 3.13
N PHE A 163 -4.38 15.00 2.51
CA PHE A 163 -5.14 13.75 2.43
C PHE A 163 -5.01 13.06 1.07
N GLY A 164 -4.11 13.56 0.22
CA GLY A 164 -3.93 13.05 -1.13
C GLY A 164 -5.12 13.30 -2.05
N SER A 165 -5.01 12.83 -3.30
CA SER A 165 -6.01 13.12 -4.33
C SER A 165 -7.26 12.24 -4.31
N LEU A 166 -7.22 11.12 -3.59
CA LEU A 166 -8.30 10.13 -3.55
C LEU A 166 -9.34 10.47 -2.47
N CYS A 167 -8.98 11.24 -1.45
CA CYS A 167 -9.90 11.62 -0.38
C CYS A 167 -10.77 12.82 -0.81
N GLN A 168 -12.06 12.74 -0.49
CA GLN A 168 -13.02 13.84 -0.64
C GLN A 168 -13.75 14.04 0.68
N PHE A 169 -13.85 15.29 1.14
CA PHE A 169 -14.47 15.62 2.42
C PHE A 169 -15.70 16.49 2.23
N PRO A 170 -16.79 16.23 2.98
CA PRO A 170 -17.88 17.19 3.11
C PRO A 170 -17.37 18.52 3.68
N LEU A 171 -18.00 19.63 3.28
CA LEU A 171 -17.63 20.97 3.76
C LEU A 171 -17.64 21.07 5.29
N ALA A 172 -18.58 20.39 5.96
CA ALA A 172 -18.63 20.35 7.42
C ALA A 172 -17.33 19.78 8.02
N GLN A 173 -16.80 18.70 7.45
CA GLN A 173 -15.53 18.12 7.90
C GLN A 173 -14.35 19.05 7.65
N LEU A 174 -14.30 19.72 6.50
CA LEU A 174 -13.25 20.72 6.21
C LEU A 174 -13.31 21.89 7.20
N LYS A 175 -14.51 22.35 7.57
CA LYS A 175 -14.67 23.40 8.59
C LYS A 175 -14.11 22.99 9.94
N GLU A 176 -14.39 21.78 10.39
CA GLU A 176 -13.85 21.27 11.67
C GLU A 176 -12.33 21.11 11.63
N ILE A 177 -11.77 20.60 10.52
CA ILE A 177 -10.31 20.53 10.34
C ILE A 177 -9.71 21.94 10.38
N GLY A 178 -10.27 22.89 9.63
CA GLY A 178 -9.80 24.27 9.62
C GLY A 178 -9.89 24.96 10.98
N PHE A 179 -10.97 24.73 11.72
CA PHE A 179 -11.13 25.23 13.08
C PHE A 179 -10.09 24.62 14.04
N GLY A 180 -9.86 23.30 13.96
CA GLY A 180 -8.83 22.62 14.75
C GLY A 180 -7.42 23.14 14.45
N LEU A 181 -7.09 23.34 13.17
CA LEU A 181 -5.82 23.93 12.76
C LEU A 181 -5.65 25.36 13.28
N GLY A 182 -6.68 26.19 13.13
CA GLY A 182 -6.67 27.59 13.60
C GLY A 182 -6.57 27.74 15.12
N THR A 183 -7.05 26.76 15.88
CA THR A 183 -6.98 26.77 17.37
C THR A 183 -5.74 26.07 17.93
N SER A 184 -5.03 25.28 17.12
CA SER A 184 -3.83 24.54 17.56
C SER A 184 -2.65 25.42 17.97
N ASN A 185 -2.61 26.67 17.50
CA ASN A 185 -1.43 27.56 17.58
C ASN A 185 -0.14 26.97 16.99
N VAL A 186 -0.24 25.90 16.19
CA VAL A 186 0.88 25.30 15.47
C VAL A 186 0.92 25.89 14.05
N PRO A 187 2.08 26.38 13.56
CA PRO A 187 2.23 26.75 12.16
C PRO A 187 1.91 25.56 11.25
N PHE A 188 1.09 25.73 10.22
CA PHE A 188 0.69 24.63 9.35
C PHE A 188 0.72 25.01 7.86
N ILE A 189 0.88 23.98 7.03
CA ILE A 189 0.59 23.99 5.59
C ILE A 189 -0.52 22.97 5.38
N TRP A 190 -1.64 23.40 4.80
CA TRP A 190 -2.79 22.54 4.55
C TRP A 190 -3.14 22.54 3.05
N ASP A 191 -2.96 21.39 2.41
CA ASP A 191 -3.39 21.13 1.03
C ASP A 191 -4.88 20.75 1.02
N VAL A 192 -5.72 21.62 0.43
CA VAL A 192 -7.17 21.50 0.38
C VAL A 192 -7.64 21.48 -1.06
N LYS A 193 -8.57 20.58 -1.39
CA LYS A 193 -9.20 20.44 -2.70
C LYS A 193 -10.63 20.95 -2.73
#